data_AF-A0A938NI53-F1
#
_entry.id   AF-A0A938NI53-F1
#
_cell.length_a   1.000
_cell.length_b   1.000
_cell.length_c   1.000
_cell.angle_alpha   90.00
_cell.angle_beta   90.00
_cell.angle_gamma   90.00
#
_symmetry.space_group_name_H-M   'P 1'
#
loop_
_entity.id
_entity.type
_entity.pdbx_description
1 polymer ?
#
loop_
_entity_poly.entity_id
_entity_poly.type
_entity_poly.pdbx_seq_one_letter_code
_entity_poly.pdbx_strand_id
1 'polypeptide(L)' 'GRIALHELLIGTDRMKRLIQSKAKTEDMVAVALEEGMTTLMQDGIGKVLQGHTTYTQVKAVCIK' A
#
# COMPACT_ATOMS: atom_id res chain seq x y z
N GLY A 1 17.21 -14.11 -6.76
CA GLY A 1 16.23 -14.38 -5.69
C GLY A 1 14.94 -13.62 -5.96
N ARG A 2 13.94 -13.71 -5.08
CA ARG A 2 12.69 -12.91 -5.13
C ARG A 2 12.59 -12.07 -3.85
N ILE A 3 11.93 -10.92 -3.94
CA ILE A 3 11.63 -10.05 -2.79
C ILE A 3 10.13 -9.75 -2.79
N ALA A 4 9.51 -9.77 -1.60
CA ALA A 4 8.10 -9.42 -1.45
C ALA A 4 7.94 -7.90 -1.45
N LEU A 5 6.82 -7.41 -2.01
CA LEU A 5 6.33 -6.05 -1.79
C LEU A 5 5.16 -6.11 -0.82
N HIS A 6 5.01 -5.10 0.04
CA HIS A 6 3.99 -5.09 1.08
C HIS A 6 3.14 -3.81 1.04
N GLU A 7 1.84 -4.02 1.18
CA GLU A 7 0.84 -2.98 1.47
C GLU A 7 0.00 -3.51 2.62
N LEU A 8 -0.02 -2.79 3.75
CA LEU A 8 -0.62 -3.27 4.99
C LEU A 8 -1.63 -2.27 5.54
N LEU A 9 -2.91 -2.63 5.46
CA LEU A 9 -4.00 -1.88 6.05
C LEU A 9 -4.21 -2.29 7.51
N ILE A 10 -3.98 -1.37 8.44
CA ILE A 10 -4.23 -1.62 9.87
C ILE A 10 -5.72 -1.40 10.18
N GLY A 11 -6.35 -2.36 10.85
CA GLY A 11 -7.75 -2.28 11.27
C GLY A 11 -7.96 -1.37 12.48
N THR A 12 -7.69 -0.07 12.33
CA THR A 12 -7.94 0.94 13.37
C THR A 12 -9.43 1.13 13.64
N ASP A 13 -9.80 1.74 14.76
CA ASP A 13 -11.21 2.01 15.05
C ASP A 13 -11.84 3.03 14.09
N ARG A 14 -11.03 3.90 13.48
CA ARG A 14 -11.47 4.77 12.38
C ARG A 14 -11.79 3.94 11.14
N MET A 15 -10.91 3.02 10.75
CA MET A 15 -11.13 2.10 9.63
C MET A 15 -12.35 1.19 9.85
N LYS A 16 -12.50 0.60 11.04
CA LYS A 16 -13.67 -0.25 11.38
C LYS A 16 -14.98 0.50 11.23
N ARG A 17 -15.04 1.79 11.61
CA ARG A 17 -16.23 2.62 11.43
C ARG A 17 -16.57 2.84 9.96
N LEU A 18 -15.57 3.11 9.12
CA LEU A 18 -15.76 3.25 7.66
C LEU A 18 -16.27 1.96 7.02
N ILE A 19 -15.74 0.80 7.46
CA ILE A 19 -16.23 -0.51 7.03
C ILE A 19 -17.71 -0.68 7.39
N GLN A 20 -18.07 -0.42 8.65
CA GLN A 20 -19.44 -0.57 9.15
C GLN A 20 -20.41 0.37 8.43
N SER A 21 -19.97 1.59 8.07
CA SER A 21 -20.78 2.55 7.33
C SER A 21 -20.81 2.30 5.81
N LYS A 22 -20.12 1.26 5.31
CA LYS A 22 -19.97 0.99 3.87
C LYS A 22 -19.46 2.21 3.09
N ALA A 23 -18.45 2.89 3.65
CA ALA A 23 -17.82 4.03 3.00
C ALA A 23 -17.22 3.63 1.64
N LYS A 24 -16.95 4.62 0.78
CA LYS A 24 -16.27 4.36 -0.48
C LYS A 24 -14.85 3.88 -0.22
N THR A 25 -14.35 3.02 -1.10
CA THR A 25 -12.96 2.53 -1.01
C THR A 25 -11.96 3.68 -1.04
N GLU A 26 -12.23 4.75 -1.79
CA GLU A 26 -11.39 5.95 -1.86
C GLU A 26 -11.24 6.64 -0.49
N ASP A 27 -12.34 6.75 0.26
CA ASP A 27 -12.33 7.33 1.61
C ASP A 27 -11.50 6.45 2.56
N MET A 28 -11.65 5.13 2.46
CA MET A 28 -10.88 4.18 3.26
C MET A 28 -9.39 4.24 2.94
N VAL A 29 -9.02 4.33 1.65
CA VAL A 29 -7.62 4.47 1.23
C VAL A 29 -7.04 5.80 1.73
N ALA A 30 -7.78 6.90 1.63
CA ALA A 30 -7.33 8.19 2.15
C ALA A 30 -7.02 8.11 3.65
N VAL A 31 -7.93 7.54 4.45
CA VAL A 31 -7.70 7.31 5.88
C VAL A 31 -6.51 6.40 6.15
N ALA A 32 -6.36 5.33 5.38
CA ALA A 32 -5.23 4.41 5.54
C ALA A 32 -3.88 5.12 5.29
N LEU A 33 -3.80 5.95 4.25
CA LEU A 33 -2.62 6.74 3.93
C LEU A 33 -2.31 7.78 5.02
N GLU A 34 -3.34 8.46 5.55
CA GLU A 34 -3.20 9.37 6.70
C GLU A 34 -2.69 8.66 7.95
N GLU A 35 -3.10 7.40 8.16
CA GLU A 35 -2.65 6.55 9.27
C GLU A 35 -1.28 5.88 9.01
N GLY A 36 -0.59 6.25 7.93
CA GLY A 36 0.78 5.82 7.64
C GLY A 36 0.91 4.53 6.84
N MET A 37 -0.18 4.05 6.22
CA MET A 37 -0.09 2.93 5.28
C MET A 37 0.83 3.30 4.11
N THR A 38 1.79 2.42 3.83
CA THR A 38 2.63 2.50 2.62
C THR A 38 1.98 1.67 1.52
N THR A 39 1.83 2.26 0.33
CA THR A 39 1.30 1.54 -0.83
C THR A 39 2.33 0.57 -1.40
N LEU A 40 1.85 -0.42 -2.16
CA LEU A 40 2.70 -1.41 -2.81
C LEU A 40 3.77 -0.76 -3.71
N MET A 41 3.40 0.32 -4.41
CA MET A 41 4.32 1.09 -5.25
C MET A 41 5.38 1.83 -4.42
N GLN A 42 4.99 2.43 -3.30
CA GLN A 42 5.92 3.15 -2.41
C GLN A 42 6.95 2.21 -1.79
N ASP A 43 6.52 1.04 -1.30
CA ASP A 43 7.42 0.01 -0.77
C ASP A 43 8.36 -0.53 -1.87
N GLY A 44 7.84 -0.72 -3.07
CA GLY A 44 8.64 -1.09 -4.24
C GLY A 44 9.72 -0.06 -4.58
N ILE A 45 9.37 1.23 -4.63
CA ILE A 45 10.33 2.32 -4.86
C ILE A 45 11.41 2.32 -3.78
N GLY A 46 11.04 2.16 -2.50
CA GLY A 46 12.01 2.07 -1.40
C GLY A 46 13.04 0.97 -1.63
N LYS A 47 12.60 -0.22 -2.07
CA LYS A 47 13.48 -1.36 -2.38
C LYS A 47 14.33 -1.16 -3.63
N VAL A 48 13.85 -0.39 -4.61
CA VAL A 48 14.66 0.01 -5.78
C VAL A 48 15.80 0.91 -5.34
N LEU A 49 15.53 1.91 -4.49
CA LEU A 49 16.55 2.82 -3.98
C LEU A 49 17.59 2.11 -3.10
N GLN A 50 17.21 1.01 -2.45
CA GLN A 50 18.12 0.13 -1.68
C GLN A 50 18.90 -0.87 -2.56
N GLY A 51 18.62 -0.93 -3.87
CA GLY A 51 19.29 -1.86 -4.79
C GLY A 51 18.78 -3.30 -4.74
N HIS A 52 17.62 -3.56 -4.14
CA HIS A 52 17.06 -4.92 -4.02
C HIS A 52 16.24 -5.38 -5.25
N THR A 53 15.70 -4.43 -6.03
CA THR A 53 14.94 -4.72 -7.25
C THR A 53 15.05 -3.56 -8.24
N THR A 54 14.39 -3.66 -9.39
CA THR A 54 14.40 -2.63 -10.44
C THR A 54 13.03 -1.98 -10.57
N TYR A 55 13.01 -0.71 -10.98
CA TYR A 55 11.77 0.01 -11.24
C TYR A 55 10.87 -0.72 -12.25
N THR A 56 11.46 -1.34 -13.28
CA THR A 56 10.73 -2.13 -14.28
C THR A 56 9.97 -3.30 -13.65
N GLN A 57 10.60 -4.03 -12.71
CA GLN A 57 9.94 -5.13 -12.00
C GLN A 57 8.84 -4.63 -11.07
N VAL A 58 9.07 -3.55 -10.33
CA VAL A 58 8.04 -2.95 -9.46
C VAL A 58 6.84 -2.50 -10.29
N LYS A 59 7.07 -1.77 -11.38
CA LYS A 59 6.01 -1.28 -12.27
C LYS A 59 5.17 -2.43 -12.86
N ALA A 60 5.80 -3.54 -13.21
CA ALA A 60 5.11 -4.71 -13.77
C ALA A 60 4.18 -5.42 -12.77
N VAL A 61 4.44 -5.28 -11.45
CA VAL A 61 3.65 -5.93 -10.40
C VAL A 61 2.62 -4.98 -9.78
N CYS A 62 2.91 -3.69 -9.70
CA CYS A 62 2.05 -2.71 -9.03
C CYS A 62 0.96 -2.10 -9.93
N ILE A 63 1.06 -2.22 -11.25
CA ILE A 63 0.07 -1.65 -12.19
C ILE A 63 -0.82 -2.77 -12.73
N LYS A 64 -2.13 -2.60 -12.59
CA LYS A 64 -3.17 -3.33 -13.33
C LYS A 64 -3.66 -2.50 -14.50
#